data_AF-G3UEG3-F1
#
_entry.id   AF-G3UEG3-F1
#
_cell.length_a   1.000
_cell.length_b   1.000
_cell.length_c   1.000
_cell.angle_alpha   90.00
_cell.angle_beta   90.00
_cell.angle_gamma   90.00
#
_symmetry.space_group_name_H-M   'P 1'
#
loop_
_entity.id
_entity.type
_entity.pdbx_description
1 polymer ?
#
loop_
_entity_poly.entity_id
_entity_poly.type
_entity_poly.pdbx_seq_one_letter_code
_entity_poly.pdbx_strand_id
1 'polypeptide(L)'
;MFALENGELGPLLSPGTLGLEDECVTDVKAQTRAALLRALQEDEEHWGTTEVQPSSLAQDVCELLEEHTERPRISQEFGERMAHCCLGRAGRVSRSFQQRVERFHENPGVRELPPDAYISRTITLVNCGPPLRALAERLARVGPPESEPAREAAASALDRVSRLCQRVLADLLFQELQPHFSKLMRRKWLSSPEALDGIVGTLGAQALALRRLQDEPYQALVAELHRRALVEYVRPLLRGRLRCRSARTRSRVAGRLREDAAQLQRLFRRLMVSRRPSWLDARGAPIWRKSLQLEDTPSIQVEVGVLVRDYPDIR
;
A
#
# COMPACT_ATOMS: atom_id res chain seq x y z
N MET A 1 -41.04 -42.17 -45.10
CA MET A 1 -39.83 -42.27 -44.27
C MET A 1 -38.64 -42.17 -45.21
N PHE A 2 -38.08 -40.98 -45.40
CA PHE A 2 -36.66 -40.72 -45.69
C PHE A 2 -36.45 -39.22 -45.39
N ALA A 3 -35.47 -38.97 -44.52
CA ALA A 3 -35.29 -37.72 -43.80
C ALA A 3 -34.78 -36.59 -44.70
N LEU A 4 -35.30 -35.39 -44.51
CA LEU A 4 -34.65 -34.15 -44.93
C LEU A 4 -33.43 -33.97 -44.02
N GLU A 5 -32.23 -34.14 -44.55
CA GLU A 5 -31.02 -33.69 -43.87
C GLU A 5 -31.13 -32.18 -43.67
N ASN A 6 -31.17 -31.78 -42.40
CA ASN A 6 -31.13 -30.38 -41.98
C ASN A 6 -29.88 -29.73 -42.59
N GLY A 7 -30.07 -28.82 -43.54
CA GLY A 7 -28.98 -28.06 -44.14
C GLY A 7 -28.34 -27.15 -43.10
N GLU A 8 -27.23 -27.59 -42.52
CA GLU A 8 -26.37 -26.73 -41.71
C GLU A 8 -25.79 -25.64 -42.61
N LEU A 9 -26.22 -24.40 -42.38
CA LEU A 9 -25.64 -23.23 -43.04
C LEU A 9 -24.18 -23.10 -42.58
N GLY A 10 -23.25 -23.19 -43.54
CA GLY A 10 -21.83 -22.95 -43.29
C GLY A 10 -21.56 -21.49 -42.87
N PRO A 11 -20.38 -21.21 -42.29
CA PRO A 11 -20.02 -19.86 -41.83
C PRO A 11 -20.08 -18.82 -42.97
N LEU A 12 -20.55 -17.60 -42.64
CA LEU A 12 -20.67 -16.48 -43.58
C LEU A 12 -19.33 -16.02 -44.17
N LEU A 13 -18.24 -16.30 -43.45
CA LEU A 13 -16.88 -16.00 -43.85
C LEU A 13 -16.12 -17.31 -44.05
N SER A 14 -15.28 -17.36 -45.08
CA SER A 14 -14.45 -18.53 -45.37
C SER A 14 -13.42 -18.75 -44.25
N PRO A 15 -13.05 -20.00 -43.90
CA PRO A 15 -12.17 -20.30 -42.76
C PRO A 15 -10.78 -19.62 -42.77
N GLY A 16 -10.38 -18.98 -43.86
CA GLY A 16 -9.21 -18.09 -43.93
C GLY A 16 -9.37 -16.75 -43.18
N THR A 17 -10.56 -16.38 -42.71
CA THR A 17 -10.79 -15.16 -41.90
C THR A 17 -10.33 -15.26 -40.45
N LEU A 18 -9.80 -16.40 -39.99
CA LEU A 18 -9.07 -16.49 -38.71
C LEU A 18 -7.90 -15.48 -38.64
N GLY A 19 -7.33 -15.10 -39.79
CA GLY A 19 -6.32 -14.05 -39.85
C GLY A 19 -6.82 -12.66 -39.44
N LEU A 20 -8.13 -12.38 -39.55
CA LEU A 20 -8.72 -11.10 -39.14
C LEU A 20 -8.75 -10.94 -37.63
N GLU A 21 -8.90 -12.04 -36.89
CA GLU A 21 -8.81 -12.02 -35.43
C GLU A 21 -7.38 -11.71 -34.97
N ASP A 22 -6.38 -12.30 -35.62
CA ASP A 22 -4.95 -12.05 -35.36
C ASP A 22 -4.57 -10.59 -35.68
N GLU A 23 -5.08 -10.06 -36.79
CA GLU A 23 -4.90 -8.68 -37.20
C GLU A 23 -5.56 -7.72 -36.21
N CYS A 24 -6.80 -8.00 -35.79
CA CYS A 24 -7.51 -7.21 -34.78
C CYS A 24 -6.77 -7.19 -33.43
N VAL A 25 -6.31 -8.35 -32.94
CA VAL A 25 -5.51 -8.42 -31.71
C VAL A 25 -4.23 -7.60 -31.85
N THR A 26 -3.60 -7.61 -33.02
CA THR A 26 -2.37 -6.86 -33.31
C THR A 26 -2.62 -5.35 -33.35
N ASP A 27 -3.72 -4.91 -33.94
CA ASP A 27 -4.11 -3.51 -34.02
C ASP A 27 -4.48 -2.95 -32.64
N VAL A 28 -5.32 -3.66 -31.89
CA VAL A 28 -5.65 -3.30 -30.51
C VAL A 28 -4.38 -3.24 -29.67
N LYS A 29 -3.47 -4.21 -29.85
CA LYS A 29 -2.18 -4.23 -29.18
C LYS A 29 -1.35 -2.99 -29.51
N ALA A 30 -1.35 -2.48 -30.74
CA ALA A 30 -0.62 -1.28 -31.13
C ALA A 30 -1.28 0.01 -30.59
N GLN A 31 -2.60 0.14 -30.78
CA GLN A 31 -3.39 1.29 -30.34
C GLN A 31 -3.32 1.49 -28.83
N THR A 32 -3.58 0.42 -28.07
CA THR A 32 -3.56 0.46 -26.59
C THR A 32 -2.18 0.82 -26.05
N ARG A 33 -1.10 0.34 -26.68
CA ARG A 33 0.28 0.66 -26.26
C ARG A 33 0.54 2.17 -26.31
N ALA A 34 0.23 2.81 -27.43
CA ALA A 34 0.52 4.23 -27.61
C ALA A 34 -0.34 5.08 -26.67
N ALA A 35 -1.62 4.74 -26.52
CA ALA A 35 -2.53 5.48 -25.68
C ALA A 35 -2.20 5.35 -24.18
N LEU A 36 -1.87 4.15 -23.68
CA LEU A 36 -1.47 3.94 -22.28
C LEU A 36 -0.18 4.71 -21.92
N LEU A 37 0.77 4.79 -22.85
CA LEU A 37 1.99 5.56 -22.63
C LEU A 37 1.73 7.07 -22.62
N ARG A 38 0.78 7.56 -23.43
CA ARG A 38 0.36 8.96 -23.41
C ARG A 38 -0.36 9.32 -22.11
N ALA A 39 -1.33 8.51 -21.68
CA ALA A 39 -2.01 8.73 -20.40
C ALA A 39 -1.03 8.78 -19.22
N LEU A 40 -0.02 7.90 -19.21
CA LEU A 40 1.02 7.91 -18.19
C LEU A 40 1.94 9.15 -18.26
N GLN A 41 2.22 9.64 -19.47
CA GLN A 41 3.03 10.85 -19.67
C GLN A 41 2.27 12.10 -19.21
N GLU A 42 1.02 12.22 -19.62
CA GLU A 42 0.14 13.32 -19.25
C GLU A 42 -0.02 13.37 -17.73
N ASP A 43 -0.23 12.23 -17.05
CA ASP A 43 -0.30 12.19 -15.59
C ASP A 43 1.02 12.61 -14.93
N GLU A 44 2.17 12.14 -15.45
CA GLU A 44 3.52 12.44 -14.92
C GLU A 44 3.88 13.93 -14.98
N GLU A 45 3.48 14.64 -16.03
CA GLU A 45 3.75 16.08 -16.18
C GLU A 45 3.18 16.90 -15.02
N HIS A 46 2.09 16.42 -14.42
CA HIS A 46 1.46 17.08 -13.29
C HIS A 46 2.12 16.73 -11.95
N TRP A 47 2.97 15.71 -11.85
CA TRP A 47 3.49 15.24 -10.55
C TRP A 47 4.33 16.26 -9.80
N GLY A 48 5.03 17.12 -10.54
CA GLY A 48 5.86 18.20 -9.98
C GLY A 48 5.11 19.51 -9.72
N THR A 49 3.80 19.57 -9.92
CA THR A 49 3.03 20.80 -9.70
C THR A 49 2.52 20.91 -8.26
N THR A 50 2.35 22.14 -7.80
CA THR A 50 1.75 22.44 -6.49
C THR A 50 0.24 22.21 -6.45
N GLU A 51 -0.40 22.05 -7.61
CA GLU A 51 -1.83 21.80 -7.69
C GLU A 51 -2.17 20.36 -7.32
N VAL A 52 -3.10 20.22 -6.36
CA VAL A 52 -3.63 18.92 -5.95
C VAL A 52 -4.79 18.57 -6.88
N GLN A 53 -4.48 17.89 -7.98
CA GLN A 53 -5.48 17.30 -8.85
C GLN A 53 -5.54 15.77 -8.63
N PRO A 54 -6.73 15.15 -8.63
CA PRO A 54 -6.84 13.71 -8.61
C PRO A 54 -6.26 13.14 -9.91
N SER A 55 -5.49 12.06 -9.82
CA SER A 55 -4.99 11.34 -11.00
C SER A 55 -6.15 10.62 -11.68
N SER A 56 -6.30 10.85 -13.00
CA SER A 56 -7.22 10.10 -13.85
C SER A 56 -6.58 8.81 -14.38
N LEU A 57 -5.26 8.64 -14.25
CA LEU A 57 -4.48 7.55 -14.85
C LEU A 57 -5.12 6.17 -14.66
N ALA A 58 -5.54 5.84 -13.44
CA ALA A 58 -6.10 4.52 -13.16
C ALA A 58 -7.45 4.32 -13.86
N GLN A 59 -8.28 5.37 -13.93
CA GLN A 59 -9.54 5.36 -14.66
C GLN A 59 -9.29 5.27 -16.16
N ASP A 60 -8.40 6.11 -16.71
CA ASP A 60 -8.09 6.16 -18.13
C ASP A 60 -7.54 4.82 -18.64
N VAL A 61 -6.67 4.17 -17.86
CA VAL A 61 -6.13 2.84 -18.16
C VAL A 61 -7.21 1.76 -18.11
N CYS A 62 -8.11 1.81 -17.11
CA CYS A 62 -9.23 0.87 -17.00
C CYS A 62 -10.19 1.01 -18.18
N GLU A 63 -10.70 2.22 -18.45
CA GLU A 63 -11.65 2.48 -19.53
C GLU A 63 -11.08 2.05 -20.88
N LEU A 64 -9.82 2.39 -21.15
CA LEU A 64 -9.16 2.09 -22.41
C LEU A 64 -8.99 0.59 -22.65
N LEU A 65 -8.65 -0.19 -21.61
CA LEU A 65 -8.49 -1.64 -21.75
C LEU A 65 -9.84 -2.36 -21.73
N GLU A 66 -10.81 -1.88 -20.95
CA GLU A 66 -12.15 -2.44 -20.88
C GLU A 66 -12.91 -2.29 -22.21
N GLU A 67 -12.75 -1.16 -22.90
CA GLU A 67 -13.34 -0.90 -24.22
C GLU A 67 -13.06 -2.04 -25.21
N HIS A 68 -11.86 -2.60 -25.15
CA HIS A 68 -11.42 -3.67 -26.05
C HIS A 68 -11.78 -5.08 -25.56
N THR A 69 -12.16 -5.25 -24.29
CA THR A 69 -12.54 -6.56 -23.74
C THR A 69 -14.05 -6.78 -23.64
N GLU A 70 -14.86 -5.72 -23.48
CA GLU A 70 -16.31 -5.84 -23.36
C GLU A 70 -17.04 -5.81 -24.71
N ARG A 71 -16.44 -5.19 -25.74
CA ARG A 71 -17.04 -5.03 -27.06
C ARG A 71 -17.02 -6.27 -27.97
N PRO A 72 -15.98 -7.12 -28.00
CA PRO A 72 -16.00 -8.27 -28.89
C PRO A 72 -16.71 -9.47 -28.24
N ARG A 73 -18.01 -9.61 -28.51
CA ARG A 73 -18.77 -10.86 -28.24
C ARG A 73 -18.76 -11.78 -29.46
N ILE A 74 -17.59 -11.93 -30.09
CA ILE A 74 -17.43 -12.69 -31.34
C ILE A 74 -17.35 -14.19 -31.02
N SER A 75 -16.37 -14.59 -30.21
CA SER A 75 -16.22 -15.95 -29.70
C SER A 75 -15.57 -15.93 -28.32
N GLN A 76 -15.73 -17.01 -27.55
CA GLN A 76 -15.08 -17.14 -26.24
C GLN A 76 -13.55 -17.14 -26.37
N GLU A 77 -13.02 -17.89 -27.34
CA GLU A 77 -11.58 -17.99 -27.61
C GLU A 77 -10.96 -16.64 -28.00
N PHE A 78 -11.68 -15.85 -28.82
CA PHE A 78 -11.25 -14.49 -29.14
C PHE A 78 -11.24 -13.58 -27.91
N GLY A 79 -12.27 -13.68 -27.04
CA GLY A 79 -12.34 -12.96 -25.78
C GLY A 79 -11.18 -13.28 -24.84
N GLU A 80 -10.83 -14.57 -24.71
CA GLU A 80 -9.68 -15.05 -23.94
C GLU A 80 -8.35 -14.46 -24.47
N ARG A 81 -8.16 -14.48 -25.80
CA ARG A 81 -6.98 -13.90 -26.46
C ARG A 81 -6.89 -12.38 -26.29
N MET A 82 -8.02 -11.69 -26.38
CA MET A 82 -8.12 -10.24 -26.16
C MET A 82 -7.82 -9.86 -24.71
N ALA A 83 -8.36 -10.61 -23.74
CA ALA A 83 -8.08 -10.43 -22.32
C ALA A 83 -6.59 -10.67 -22.02
N HIS A 84 -5.98 -11.73 -22.57
CA HIS A 84 -4.55 -11.98 -22.47
C HIS A 84 -3.71 -10.83 -23.02
N CYS A 85 -4.07 -10.31 -24.19
CA CYS A 85 -3.39 -9.19 -24.82
C CYS A 85 -3.47 -7.93 -23.95
N CYS A 86 -4.67 -7.58 -23.47
CA CYS A 86 -4.91 -6.43 -22.60
C CYS A 86 -4.19 -6.58 -21.25
N LEU A 87 -4.13 -7.78 -20.68
CA LEU A 87 -3.37 -8.03 -19.45
C LEU A 87 -1.87 -7.84 -19.66
N GLY A 88 -1.35 -8.30 -20.80
CA GLY A 88 0.03 -8.03 -21.18
C GLY A 88 0.33 -6.53 -21.30
N ARG A 89 -0.66 -5.71 -21.67
CA ARG A 89 -0.57 -4.24 -21.68
C ARG A 89 -0.66 -3.65 -20.28
N ALA A 90 -1.61 -4.08 -19.47
CA ALA A 90 -1.74 -3.70 -18.06
C ALA A 90 -0.44 -3.96 -17.28
N GLY A 91 0.20 -5.12 -17.48
CA GLY A 91 1.48 -5.44 -16.85
C GLY A 91 2.64 -4.55 -17.32
N ARG A 92 2.67 -4.14 -18.59
CA ARG A 92 3.72 -3.22 -19.11
C ARG A 92 3.53 -1.79 -18.63
N VAL A 93 2.29 -1.28 -18.61
CA VAL A 93 2.01 0.06 -18.09
C VAL A 93 2.25 0.11 -16.59
N SER A 94 1.89 -0.93 -15.83
CA SER A 94 2.19 -1.03 -14.38
C SER A 94 3.69 -0.96 -14.10
N ARG A 95 4.53 -1.65 -14.89
CA ARG A 95 5.99 -1.54 -14.78
C ARG A 95 6.52 -0.16 -15.16
N SER A 96 5.96 0.46 -16.20
CA SER A 96 6.37 1.80 -16.63
C SER A 96 6.00 2.85 -15.59
N PHE A 97 4.80 2.74 -15.01
CA PHE A 97 4.33 3.55 -13.89
C PHE A 97 5.25 3.38 -12.68
N GLN A 98 5.58 2.15 -12.30
CA GLN A 98 6.51 1.86 -11.21
C GLN A 98 7.87 2.55 -11.39
N GLN A 99 8.49 2.45 -12.57
CA GLN A 99 9.77 3.10 -12.85
C GLN A 99 9.69 4.64 -12.79
N ARG A 100 8.59 5.23 -13.26
CA ARG A 100 8.39 6.68 -13.22
C ARG A 100 8.17 7.16 -11.78
N VAL A 101 7.39 6.44 -10.99
CA VAL A 101 7.18 6.76 -9.56
C VAL A 101 8.50 6.66 -8.78
N GLU A 102 9.35 5.68 -9.07
CA GLU A 102 10.69 5.58 -8.49
C GLU A 102 11.53 6.82 -8.82
N ARG A 103 11.60 7.20 -10.11
CA ARG A 103 12.33 8.41 -10.55
C ARG A 103 11.78 9.69 -9.91
N PHE A 104 10.46 9.79 -9.75
CA PHE A 104 9.82 10.92 -9.09
C PHE A 104 10.31 11.06 -7.64
N HIS A 105 10.33 9.97 -6.87
CA HIS A 105 10.80 10.02 -5.49
C HIS A 105 12.33 10.14 -5.34
N GLU A 106 13.10 9.74 -6.36
CA GLU A 106 14.55 9.92 -6.43
C GLU A 106 14.94 11.36 -6.81
N ASN A 107 14.07 12.09 -7.51
CA ASN A 107 14.34 13.44 -7.97
C ASN A 107 14.50 14.42 -6.79
N PRO A 108 15.67 15.07 -6.62
CA PRO A 108 15.90 16.04 -5.56
C PRO A 108 14.91 17.22 -5.57
N GLY A 109 14.49 17.68 -6.76
CA GLY A 109 13.57 18.81 -6.91
C GLY A 109 12.17 18.55 -6.35
N VAL A 110 11.77 17.28 -6.21
CA VAL A 110 10.49 16.91 -5.61
C VAL A 110 10.47 17.19 -4.10
N ARG A 111 11.64 17.25 -3.46
CA ARG A 111 11.77 17.62 -2.03
C ARG A 111 11.59 19.11 -1.79
N GLU A 112 11.63 19.94 -2.84
CA GLU A 112 11.36 21.37 -2.77
C GLU A 112 9.86 21.66 -2.79
N LEU A 113 9.02 20.67 -3.12
CA LEU A 113 7.57 20.81 -3.05
C LEU A 113 7.10 21.06 -1.61
N PRO A 114 6.03 21.83 -1.42
CA PRO A 114 5.38 21.94 -0.12
C PRO A 114 5.02 20.54 0.44
N PRO A 115 5.23 20.27 1.74
CA PRO A 115 4.98 18.95 2.33
C PRO A 115 3.57 18.41 2.05
N ASP A 116 2.56 19.27 2.13
CA ASP A 116 1.16 18.89 1.87
C ASP A 116 0.93 18.47 0.41
N ALA A 117 1.55 19.18 -0.55
CA ALA A 117 1.47 18.85 -1.97
C ALA A 117 2.17 17.51 -2.25
N TYR A 118 3.34 17.28 -1.64
CA TYR A 118 4.08 16.04 -1.80
C TYR A 118 3.38 14.83 -1.17
N ILE A 119 2.83 14.98 0.04
CA ILE A 119 2.01 13.95 0.71
C ILE A 119 0.78 13.66 -0.15
N SER A 120 0.09 14.70 -0.61
CA SER A 120 -1.08 14.57 -1.47
C SER A 120 -0.78 13.82 -2.76
N ARG A 121 0.33 14.17 -3.45
CA ARG A 121 0.77 13.48 -4.67
C ARG A 121 1.10 12.02 -4.40
N THR A 122 1.83 11.75 -3.32
CA THR A 122 2.20 10.38 -2.94
C THR A 122 0.96 9.52 -2.64
N ILE A 123 -0.08 10.08 -2.02
CA ILE A 123 -1.36 9.40 -1.81
C ILE A 123 -2.05 9.10 -3.14
N THR A 124 -2.06 10.06 -4.07
CA THR A 124 -2.65 9.87 -5.41
C THR A 124 -1.98 8.71 -6.14
N LEU A 125 -0.64 8.64 -6.16
CA LEU A 125 0.11 7.56 -6.82
C LEU A 125 -0.20 6.18 -6.23
N VAL A 126 -0.34 6.09 -4.91
CA VAL A 126 -0.74 4.83 -4.23
C VAL A 126 -2.15 4.42 -4.62
N ASN A 127 -3.07 5.39 -4.72
CA ASN A 127 -4.46 5.14 -5.05
C ASN A 127 -4.69 4.68 -6.49
N CYS A 128 -3.72 4.85 -7.39
CA CYS A 128 -3.76 4.24 -8.73
C CYS A 128 -3.66 2.71 -8.66
N GLY A 129 -3.08 2.14 -7.60
CA GLY A 129 -2.81 0.71 -7.47
C GLY A 129 -4.06 -0.19 -7.45
N PRO A 130 -5.03 0.02 -6.54
CA PRO A 130 -6.17 -0.89 -6.39
C PRO A 130 -7.03 -1.05 -7.65
N PRO A 131 -7.42 0.00 -8.40
CA PRO A 131 -8.18 -0.16 -9.64
C PRO A 131 -7.40 -0.93 -10.71
N LEU A 132 -6.11 -0.63 -10.89
CA LEU A 132 -5.25 -1.32 -11.86
C LEU A 132 -5.05 -2.80 -11.50
N ARG A 133 -4.98 -3.13 -10.21
CA ARG A 133 -4.92 -4.52 -9.73
C ARG A 133 -6.24 -5.25 -10.02
N ALA A 134 -7.38 -4.62 -9.72
CA ALA A 134 -8.69 -5.20 -9.99
C ALA A 134 -8.92 -5.46 -11.49
N LEU A 135 -8.46 -4.55 -12.36
CA LEU A 135 -8.45 -4.73 -13.81
C LEU A 135 -7.61 -5.95 -14.21
N ALA A 136 -6.37 -6.04 -13.72
CA ALA A 136 -5.48 -7.17 -14.02
C ALA A 136 -6.07 -8.52 -13.56
N GLU A 137 -6.72 -8.56 -12.39
CA GLU A 137 -7.41 -9.76 -11.90
C GLU A 137 -8.61 -10.13 -12.77
N ARG A 138 -9.42 -9.16 -13.19
CA ARG A 138 -10.55 -9.40 -14.10
C ARG A 138 -10.09 -9.95 -15.45
N LEU A 139 -9.06 -9.34 -16.04
CA LEU A 139 -8.48 -9.78 -17.30
C LEU A 139 -7.88 -11.19 -17.20
N ALA A 140 -7.24 -11.52 -16.08
CA ALA A 140 -6.69 -12.86 -15.86
C ALA A 140 -7.76 -13.94 -15.66
N ARG A 141 -8.91 -13.60 -15.05
CA ARG A 141 -10.04 -14.55 -14.91
C ARG A 141 -10.69 -14.91 -16.23
N VAL A 142 -10.68 -13.97 -17.18
CA VAL A 142 -11.21 -14.18 -18.54
C VAL A 142 -10.15 -14.78 -19.44
N GLY A 143 -8.88 -14.48 -19.23
CA GLY A 143 -7.78 -14.97 -20.06
C GLY A 143 -7.43 -16.45 -19.83
N PRO A 144 -6.65 -17.04 -20.75
CA PRO A 144 -6.16 -18.41 -20.63
C PRO A 144 -5.08 -18.51 -19.52
N PRO A 145 -4.72 -19.72 -19.04
CA PRO A 145 -3.78 -19.90 -17.92
C PRO A 145 -2.39 -19.27 -18.14
N GLU A 146 -1.95 -19.08 -19.39
CA GLU A 146 -0.73 -18.36 -19.75
C GLU A 146 -0.76 -16.87 -19.37
N SER A 147 -1.91 -16.36 -18.94
CA SER A 147 -2.11 -14.99 -18.44
C SER A 147 -1.56 -14.78 -17.03
N GLU A 148 -1.37 -15.85 -16.25
CA GLU A 148 -0.92 -15.76 -14.84
C GLU A 148 0.40 -15.01 -14.65
N PRO A 149 1.47 -15.25 -15.43
CA PRO A 149 2.72 -14.49 -15.30
C PRO A 149 2.55 -12.99 -15.55
N ALA A 150 1.64 -12.59 -16.44
CA ALA A 150 1.36 -11.19 -16.72
C ALA A 150 0.59 -10.53 -15.57
N ARG A 151 -0.37 -11.25 -14.97
CA ARG A 151 -1.09 -10.85 -13.76
C ARG A 151 -0.13 -10.64 -12.59
N GLU A 152 0.74 -11.61 -12.33
CA GLU A 152 1.74 -11.54 -11.25
C GLU A 152 2.72 -10.40 -11.46
N ALA A 153 3.19 -10.20 -12.70
CA ALA A 153 4.09 -9.10 -13.00
C ALA A 153 3.44 -7.72 -12.83
N ALA A 154 2.15 -7.58 -13.15
CA ALA A 154 1.37 -6.37 -12.87
C ALA A 154 1.25 -6.14 -11.35
N ALA A 155 0.82 -7.16 -10.61
CA ALA A 155 0.68 -7.11 -9.16
C ALA A 155 2.01 -6.75 -8.48
N SER A 156 3.12 -7.38 -8.87
CA SER A 156 4.45 -7.11 -8.32
C SER A 156 4.92 -5.67 -8.55
N ALA A 157 4.61 -5.08 -9.72
CA ALA A 157 4.94 -3.69 -10.02
C ALA A 157 4.13 -2.72 -9.15
N LEU A 158 2.82 -2.95 -9.02
CA LEU A 158 1.94 -2.13 -8.18
C LEU A 158 2.30 -2.25 -6.70
N ASP A 159 2.68 -3.44 -6.24
CA ASP A 159 3.15 -3.67 -4.87
C ASP A 159 4.44 -2.89 -4.56
N ARG A 160 5.35 -2.76 -5.54
CA ARG A 160 6.57 -1.95 -5.38
C ARG A 160 6.23 -0.48 -5.22
N VAL A 161 5.29 0.04 -6.03
CA VAL A 161 4.78 1.41 -5.89
C VAL A 161 4.17 1.63 -4.51
N SER A 162 3.24 0.76 -4.11
CA SER A 162 2.59 0.86 -2.79
C SER A 162 3.61 0.87 -1.66
N ARG A 163 4.58 -0.06 -1.65
CA ARG A 163 5.63 -0.10 -0.61
C ARG A 163 6.52 1.13 -0.61
N LEU A 164 6.93 1.62 -1.79
CA LEU A 164 7.76 2.81 -1.91
C LEU A 164 7.05 4.04 -1.36
N CYS A 165 5.84 4.31 -1.82
CA CYS A 165 5.07 5.47 -1.41
C CYS A 165 4.66 5.39 0.08
N GLN A 166 4.27 4.21 0.57
CA GLN A 166 4.03 4.00 2.01
C GLN A 166 5.27 4.28 2.84
N ARG A 167 6.45 3.85 2.38
CA ARG A 167 7.72 4.16 3.03
C ARG A 167 7.99 5.66 3.03
N VAL A 168 7.79 6.36 1.91
CA VAL A 168 7.95 7.82 1.82
C VAL A 168 7.02 8.54 2.80
N LEU A 169 5.73 8.20 2.82
CA LEU A 169 4.76 8.77 3.76
C LEU A 169 5.14 8.50 5.22
N ALA A 170 5.56 7.27 5.53
CA ALA A 170 6.03 6.93 6.86
C ALA A 170 7.31 7.70 7.22
N ASP A 171 8.27 7.85 6.31
CA ASP A 171 9.52 8.56 6.55
C ASP A 171 9.26 10.06 6.84
N LEU A 172 8.40 10.71 6.06
CA LEU A 172 7.98 12.10 6.30
C LEU A 172 7.32 12.27 7.67
N LEU A 173 6.36 11.40 8.00
CA LEU A 173 5.67 11.44 9.29
C LEU A 173 6.64 11.20 10.45
N PHE A 174 7.56 10.25 10.31
CA PHE A 174 8.53 9.96 11.36
C PHE A 174 9.55 11.08 11.55
N GLN A 175 9.89 11.84 10.51
CA GLN A 175 10.71 13.05 10.64
C GLN A 175 10.02 14.09 11.54
N GLU A 176 8.72 14.32 11.38
CA GLU A 176 7.94 15.22 12.25
C GLU A 176 7.81 14.68 13.69
N LEU A 177 7.77 13.36 13.85
CA LEU A 177 7.65 12.71 15.17
C LEU A 177 8.99 12.58 15.92
N GLN A 178 10.13 12.60 15.22
CA GLN A 178 11.46 12.42 15.82
C GLN A 178 11.72 13.32 17.04
N PRO A 179 11.40 14.64 17.03
CA PRO A 179 11.60 15.50 18.19
C PRO A 179 10.88 14.99 19.45
N HIS A 180 9.67 14.45 19.28
CA HIS A 180 8.86 13.92 20.39
C HIS A 180 9.40 12.58 20.89
N PHE A 181 9.73 11.65 20.00
CA PHE A 181 10.38 10.38 20.36
C PHE A 181 11.72 10.60 21.07
N SER A 182 12.47 11.64 20.67
CA SER A 182 13.75 11.96 21.29
C SER A 182 13.60 12.37 22.76
N LYS A 183 12.46 12.95 23.16
CA LYS A 183 12.13 13.39 24.53
C LYS A 183 11.70 12.23 25.44
N LEU A 184 11.31 11.07 24.88
CA LEU A 184 10.90 9.91 25.66
C LEU A 184 12.04 9.38 26.53
N MET A 185 11.69 8.89 27.72
CA MET A 185 12.62 8.30 28.69
C MET A 185 13.76 9.24 29.13
N ARG A 186 13.58 10.57 29.00
CA ARG A 186 14.47 11.60 29.56
C ARG A 186 13.98 12.08 30.94
N ARG A 187 14.76 12.96 31.58
CA ARG A 187 14.51 13.47 32.95
C ARG A 187 13.07 13.93 33.22
N LYS A 188 12.41 14.57 32.25
CA LYS A 188 11.04 15.10 32.39
C LYS A 188 9.93 14.11 32.01
N TRP A 189 10.24 12.98 31.35
CA TRP A 189 9.23 12.06 30.84
C TRP A 189 8.32 11.50 31.95
N LEU A 190 8.90 11.11 33.10
CA LEU A 190 8.12 10.61 34.24
C LEU A 190 7.16 11.62 34.88
N SER A 191 7.36 12.91 34.63
CA SER A 191 6.58 13.99 35.23
C SER A 191 5.73 14.76 34.21
N SER A 192 5.88 14.50 32.91
CA SER A 192 5.18 15.22 31.84
C SER A 192 4.71 14.28 30.73
N PRO A 193 3.42 14.34 30.33
CA PRO A 193 2.89 13.63 29.17
C PRO A 193 3.22 14.27 27.82
N GLU A 194 3.79 15.48 27.82
CA GLU A 194 4.02 16.33 26.62
C GLU A 194 4.66 15.59 25.44
N ALA A 195 5.66 14.73 25.68
CA ALA A 195 6.32 13.98 24.62
C ALA A 195 5.37 13.01 23.92
N LEU A 196 4.50 12.33 24.67
CA LEU A 196 3.54 11.39 24.11
C LEU A 196 2.33 12.11 23.52
N ASP A 197 1.85 13.17 24.18
CA ASP A 197 0.76 14.00 23.66
C ASP A 197 1.13 14.63 22.31
N GLY A 198 2.38 15.06 22.15
CA GLY A 198 2.88 15.53 20.85
C GLY A 198 2.89 14.44 19.78
N ILE A 199 3.31 13.21 20.11
CA ILE A 199 3.23 12.06 19.18
C ILE A 199 1.77 11.82 18.76
N VAL A 200 0.85 11.77 19.74
CA VAL A 200 -0.57 11.53 19.51
C VAL A 200 -1.20 12.66 18.71
N GLY A 201 -0.82 13.91 18.98
CA GLY A 201 -1.29 15.10 18.27
C GLY A 201 -0.84 15.12 16.81
N THR A 202 0.45 14.91 16.54
CA THR A 202 0.99 14.88 15.18
C THR A 202 0.40 13.72 14.37
N LEU A 203 0.36 12.50 14.93
CA LEU A 203 -0.28 11.36 14.27
C LEU A 203 -1.77 11.60 14.03
N GLY A 204 -2.46 12.24 14.97
CA GLY A 204 -3.88 12.59 14.84
C GLY A 204 -4.16 13.64 13.77
N ALA A 205 -3.30 14.66 13.63
CA ALA A 205 -3.42 15.68 12.59
C ALA A 205 -3.20 15.08 11.20
N GLN A 206 -2.14 14.28 11.04
CA GLN A 206 -1.77 13.64 9.78
C GLN A 206 -2.77 12.54 9.35
N ALA A 207 -3.52 11.97 10.31
CA ALA A 207 -4.57 11.00 10.01
C ALA A 207 -5.63 11.52 9.03
N LEU A 208 -5.92 12.83 9.05
CA LEU A 208 -6.89 13.43 8.12
C LEU A 208 -6.39 13.36 6.66
N ALA A 209 -5.11 13.63 6.44
CA ALA A 209 -4.50 13.49 5.12
C ALA A 209 -4.47 12.02 4.70
N LEU A 210 -4.05 11.12 5.60
CA LEU A 210 -3.93 9.68 5.31
C LEU A 210 -5.27 9.00 5.02
N ARG A 211 -6.41 9.52 5.51
CA ARG A 211 -7.75 9.01 5.18
C ARG A 211 -8.11 9.08 3.70
N ARG A 212 -7.35 9.85 2.90
CA ARG A 212 -7.51 9.91 1.44
C ARG A 212 -6.96 8.67 0.74
N LEU A 213 -6.20 7.82 1.43
CA LEU A 213 -5.75 6.53 0.90
C LEU A 213 -6.93 5.56 0.77
N GLN A 214 -6.90 4.74 -0.27
CA GLN A 214 -7.76 3.57 -0.38
C GLN A 214 -7.43 2.52 0.72
N ASP A 215 -8.35 1.58 0.91
CA ASP A 215 -8.39 0.71 2.10
C ASP A 215 -7.17 -0.14 2.30
N GLU A 216 -6.83 -0.93 1.29
CA GLU A 216 -5.72 -1.88 1.37
C GLU A 216 -4.39 -1.13 1.59
N PRO A 217 -4.07 -0.05 0.84
CA PRO A 217 -2.89 0.76 1.13
C PRO A 217 -2.90 1.49 2.47
N TYR A 218 -4.07 1.97 2.93
CA TYR A 218 -4.22 2.62 4.23
C TYR A 218 -3.92 1.66 5.38
N GLN A 219 -4.46 0.44 5.33
CA GLN A 219 -4.23 -0.57 6.37
C GLN A 219 -2.77 -0.98 6.48
N ALA A 220 -2.11 -1.19 5.33
CA ALA A 220 -0.69 -1.49 5.29
C ALA A 220 0.15 -0.33 5.85
N LEU A 221 -0.19 0.92 5.53
CA LEU A 221 0.48 2.09 6.10
C LEU A 221 0.28 2.16 7.63
N VAL A 222 -0.96 2.05 8.13
CA VAL A 222 -1.24 2.11 9.56
C VAL A 222 -0.53 1.00 10.33
N ALA A 223 -0.45 -0.22 9.77
CA ALA A 223 0.30 -1.32 10.36
C ALA A 223 1.80 -0.99 10.47
N GLU A 224 2.38 -0.40 9.43
CA GLU A 224 3.79 0.02 9.43
C GLU A 224 4.04 1.17 10.42
N LEU A 225 3.15 2.17 10.47
CA LEU A 225 3.22 3.27 11.44
C LEU A 225 3.15 2.74 12.88
N HIS A 226 2.25 1.80 13.15
CA HIS A 226 2.13 1.15 14.45
C HIS A 226 3.42 0.41 14.83
N ARG A 227 3.97 -0.39 13.90
CA ARG A 227 5.22 -1.13 14.09
C ARG A 227 6.38 -0.18 14.40
N ARG A 228 6.61 0.84 13.57
CA ARG A 228 7.69 1.81 13.77
C ARG A 228 7.52 2.61 15.06
N ALA A 229 6.31 3.02 15.42
CA ALA A 229 6.05 3.78 16.65
C ALA A 229 6.39 2.95 17.89
N LEU A 230 6.05 1.65 17.89
CA LEU A 230 6.45 0.70 18.94
C LEU A 230 7.97 0.59 19.04
N VAL A 231 8.66 0.41 17.91
CA VAL A 231 10.13 0.31 17.87
C VAL A 231 10.79 1.59 18.41
N GLU A 232 10.36 2.77 17.95
CA GLU A 232 10.90 4.05 18.42
C GLU A 232 10.60 4.31 19.90
N TYR A 233 9.44 3.88 20.39
CA TYR A 233 9.08 4.01 21.80
C TYR A 233 9.95 3.13 22.72
N VAL A 234 10.19 1.88 22.31
CA VAL A 234 10.91 0.90 23.14
C VAL A 234 12.43 1.01 23.01
N ARG A 235 12.96 1.47 21.88
CA ARG A 235 14.42 1.63 21.65
C ARG A 235 15.15 2.38 22.78
N PRO A 236 14.66 3.52 23.31
CA PRO A 236 15.23 4.18 24.49
C PRO A 236 15.34 3.28 25.74
N LEU A 237 14.37 2.40 25.97
CA LEU A 237 14.33 1.49 27.12
C LEU A 237 15.46 0.47 27.01
N LEU A 238 15.63 -0.12 25.83
CA LEU A 238 16.63 -1.14 25.58
C LEU A 238 18.06 -0.58 25.56
N ARG A 239 18.22 0.68 25.15
CA ARG A 239 19.49 1.42 25.28
C ARG A 239 19.81 1.85 26.72
N GLY A 240 19.04 1.41 27.71
CA GLY A 240 19.32 1.66 29.13
C GLY A 240 19.16 3.13 29.55
N ARG A 241 18.34 3.93 28.84
CA ARG A 241 18.11 5.34 29.20
C ARG A 241 17.40 5.50 30.56
N LEU A 242 16.69 4.47 31.02
CA LEU A 242 16.07 4.45 32.33
C LEU A 242 16.92 3.65 33.33
N ARG A 243 17.20 4.24 34.49
CA ARG A 243 17.82 3.56 35.63
C ARG A 243 16.89 3.63 36.84
N CYS A 244 16.34 2.48 37.23
CA CYS A 244 15.44 2.39 38.37
C CYS A 244 16.22 1.98 39.64
N ARG A 245 16.51 2.95 40.53
CA ARG A 245 17.30 2.71 41.75
C ARG A 245 16.49 2.21 42.95
N SER A 246 15.16 2.34 42.93
CA SER A 246 14.29 1.95 44.04
C SER A 246 13.01 1.26 43.55
N ALA A 247 12.37 0.47 44.42
CA ALA A 247 11.06 -0.15 44.15
C ALA A 247 9.99 0.90 43.81
N ARG A 248 10.00 2.04 44.53
CA ARG A 248 9.10 3.17 44.26
C ARG A 248 9.31 3.76 42.85
N THR A 249 10.56 3.91 42.41
CA THR A 249 10.88 4.37 41.05
C THR A 249 10.47 3.34 40.00
N ARG A 250 10.68 2.03 40.26
CA ARG A 250 10.22 0.95 39.37
C ARG A 250 8.70 0.99 39.17
N SER A 251 7.94 1.10 40.26
CA SER A 251 6.48 1.17 40.21
C SER A 251 5.98 2.40 39.41
N ARG A 252 6.58 3.58 39.63
CA ARG A 252 6.25 4.80 38.86
C ARG A 252 6.55 4.66 37.36
N VAL A 253 7.70 4.08 37.00
CA VAL A 253 8.06 3.82 35.60
C VAL A 253 7.07 2.84 34.97
N ALA A 254 6.77 1.72 35.65
CA ALA A 254 5.81 0.73 35.15
C ALA A 254 4.41 1.33 34.95
N GLY A 255 3.93 2.12 35.92
CA GLY A 255 2.66 2.84 35.81
C GLY A 255 2.64 3.76 34.59
N ARG A 256 3.69 4.57 34.40
CA ARG A 256 3.75 5.48 33.25
C ARG A 256 3.82 4.76 31.91
N LEU A 257 4.59 3.67 31.81
CA LEU A 257 4.64 2.86 30.60
C LEU A 257 3.26 2.25 30.25
N ARG A 258 2.47 1.84 31.26
CA ARG A 258 1.09 1.35 31.08
C ARG A 258 0.17 2.44 30.54
N GLU A 259 0.24 3.64 31.10
CA GLU A 259 -0.54 4.80 30.65
C GLU A 259 -0.20 5.16 29.20
N ASP A 260 1.10 5.25 28.90
CA ASP A 260 1.60 5.57 27.57
C ASP A 260 1.16 4.51 26.54
N ALA A 261 1.31 3.23 26.86
CA ALA A 261 0.86 2.13 26.01
C ALA A 261 -0.65 2.15 25.79
N ALA A 262 -1.45 2.44 26.82
CA ALA A 262 -2.89 2.57 26.68
C ALA A 262 -3.28 3.74 25.75
N GLN A 263 -2.55 4.86 25.80
CA GLN A 263 -2.79 6.01 24.92
C GLN A 263 -2.43 5.70 23.47
N LEU A 264 -1.28 5.09 23.22
CA LEU A 264 -0.88 4.63 21.88
C LEU A 264 -1.89 3.61 21.32
N GLN A 265 -2.30 2.64 22.13
CA GLN A 265 -3.33 1.68 21.72
C GLN A 265 -4.65 2.37 21.36
N ARG A 266 -5.11 3.36 22.15
CA ARG A 266 -6.32 4.12 21.84
C ARG A 266 -6.19 4.90 20.53
N LEU A 267 -5.04 5.51 20.27
CA LEU A 267 -4.76 6.22 19.02
C LEU A 267 -4.84 5.27 17.83
N PHE A 268 -4.05 4.19 17.84
CA PHE A 268 -3.99 3.26 16.72
C PHE A 268 -5.32 2.53 16.54
N ARG A 269 -6.06 2.21 17.60
CA ARG A 269 -7.45 1.73 17.47
C ARG A 269 -8.31 2.74 16.73
N ARG A 270 -8.27 4.04 17.07
CA ARG A 270 -9.04 5.06 16.33
C ARG A 270 -8.64 5.17 14.86
N LEU A 271 -7.35 5.05 14.56
CA LEU A 271 -6.85 5.03 13.17
C LEU A 271 -7.31 3.77 12.42
N MET A 272 -7.49 2.65 13.11
CA MET A 272 -7.93 1.37 12.55
C MET A 272 -9.47 1.18 12.53
N VAL A 273 -10.23 1.86 13.39
CA VAL A 273 -11.69 1.63 13.57
C VAL A 273 -12.49 1.86 12.29
N SER A 274 -11.99 2.65 11.34
CA SER A 274 -12.69 2.83 10.07
C SER A 274 -12.82 1.54 9.26
N ARG A 275 -11.90 0.57 9.34
CA ARG A 275 -11.97 -0.72 8.61
C ARG A 275 -11.12 -1.78 9.35
N ARG A 276 -11.73 -2.88 9.83
CA ARG A 276 -11.05 -3.92 10.64
C ARG A 276 -9.86 -4.57 9.89
N PRO A 277 -8.62 -4.53 10.43
CA PRO A 277 -7.52 -5.31 9.87
C PRO A 277 -7.44 -6.73 10.46
N SER A 278 -7.11 -7.71 9.61
CA SER A 278 -6.90 -9.13 9.98
C SER A 278 -5.65 -9.40 10.83
N TRP A 279 -4.68 -8.48 10.85
CA TRP A 279 -3.44 -8.64 11.64
C TRP A 279 -3.62 -8.38 13.14
N LEU A 280 -4.75 -7.79 13.58
CA LEU A 280 -5.04 -7.62 15.02
C LEU A 280 -5.30 -8.96 15.73
N ASP A 281 -5.74 -9.98 15.00
CA ASP A 281 -5.85 -11.35 15.49
C ASP A 281 -4.47 -12.04 15.57
N ALA A 282 -3.46 -11.49 14.87
CA ALA A 282 -2.11 -12.02 14.80
C ALA A 282 -1.09 -11.16 15.58
N ARG A 283 -0.73 -11.66 16.75
CA ARG A 283 0.58 -11.47 17.44
C ARG A 283 0.94 -10.10 18.05
N GLY A 284 0.36 -8.96 17.66
CA GLY A 284 0.79 -7.63 18.18
C GLY A 284 0.12 -7.16 19.50
N ALA A 285 -1.12 -7.57 19.75
CA ALA A 285 -1.89 -7.19 20.95
C ALA A 285 -1.45 -7.83 22.29
N PRO A 286 -0.81 -9.01 22.35
CA PRO A 286 -0.37 -9.63 23.60
C PRO A 286 0.87 -8.97 24.22
N ILE A 287 1.79 -8.46 23.40
CA ILE A 287 3.11 -8.00 23.85
C ILE A 287 2.95 -6.82 24.80
N TRP A 288 2.28 -5.74 24.38
CA TRP A 288 1.98 -4.60 25.26
C TRP A 288 1.18 -4.95 26.52
N ARG A 289 0.35 -6.00 26.46
CA ARG A 289 -0.51 -6.42 27.58
C ARG A 289 0.30 -7.14 28.66
N LYS A 290 1.26 -7.98 28.27
CA LYS A 290 2.07 -8.77 29.20
C LYS A 290 3.35 -8.08 29.63
N SER A 291 4.09 -7.41 28.74
CA SER A 291 5.40 -6.81 29.09
C SER A 291 5.32 -5.72 30.17
N LEU A 292 4.14 -5.13 30.39
CA LEU A 292 3.93 -4.04 31.33
C LEU A 292 3.38 -4.49 32.69
N GLN A 293 2.99 -5.76 32.85
CA GLN A 293 2.51 -6.33 34.12
C GLN A 293 3.58 -7.07 34.92
N LEU A 294 4.82 -7.13 34.43
CA LEU A 294 5.85 -8.00 35.00
C LEU A 294 6.65 -7.29 36.08
N GLU A 295 6.62 -7.84 37.28
CA GLU A 295 7.32 -7.32 38.46
C GLU A 295 8.67 -8.00 38.68
N ASP A 296 8.87 -9.20 38.12
CA ASP A 296 10.07 -10.02 38.27
C ASP A 296 10.97 -10.00 37.02
N THR A 297 12.28 -9.95 37.26
CA THR A 297 13.33 -9.87 36.22
C THR A 297 13.31 -11.01 35.20
N PRO A 298 13.04 -12.28 35.58
CA PRO A 298 12.93 -13.39 34.63
C PRO A 298 11.79 -13.21 33.62
N SER A 299 10.60 -12.81 34.07
CA SER A 299 9.48 -12.59 33.17
C SER A 299 9.74 -11.43 32.20
N ILE A 300 10.38 -10.36 32.66
CA ILE A 300 10.81 -9.24 31.80
C ILE A 300 11.79 -9.73 30.72
N GLN A 301 12.75 -10.59 31.06
CA GLN A 301 13.68 -11.17 30.09
C GLN A 301 12.99 -12.04 29.03
N VAL A 302 11.97 -12.81 29.42
CA VAL A 302 11.17 -13.62 28.48
C VAL A 302 10.40 -12.74 27.49
N GLU A 303 9.71 -11.70 27.97
CA GLU A 303 8.96 -10.78 27.11
C GLU A 303 9.89 -9.93 26.22
N VAL A 304 11.06 -9.51 26.73
CA VAL A 304 12.08 -8.85 25.91
C VAL A 304 12.61 -9.82 24.84
N GLY A 305 12.78 -11.11 25.15
CA GLY A 305 13.14 -12.14 24.18
C GLY A 305 12.09 -12.33 23.09
N VAL A 306 10.80 -12.32 23.44
CA VAL A 306 9.68 -12.33 22.48
C VAL A 306 9.69 -11.07 21.61
N LEU A 307 9.92 -9.89 22.20
CA LEU A 307 9.99 -8.63 21.47
C LEU A 307 11.15 -8.61 20.46
N VAL A 308 12.34 -9.07 20.85
CA VAL A 308 13.51 -9.14 19.95
C VAL A 308 13.33 -10.19 18.84
N ARG A 309 12.56 -11.26 19.10
CA ARG A 309 12.20 -12.25 18.09
C ARG A 309 11.18 -11.72 17.09
N ASP A 310 10.13 -11.05 17.59
CA ASP A 310 9.01 -10.59 16.78
C ASP A 310 9.34 -9.26 16.05
N TYR A 311 10.35 -8.53 16.54
CA TYR A 311 10.88 -7.29 15.96
C TYR A 311 12.42 -7.30 15.96
N PRO A 312 13.05 -7.99 15.00
CA PRO A 312 14.51 -8.14 14.96
C PRO A 312 15.27 -6.81 14.72
N ASP A 313 14.57 -5.80 14.22
CA ASP A 313 15.04 -4.43 13.98
C ASP A 313 15.24 -3.59 15.27
N ILE A 314 14.91 -4.17 16.42
CA ILE A 314 15.07 -3.55 17.74
C ILE A 314 16.51 -3.71 18.30
N ARG A 315 17.33 -4.60 17.72
CA ARG A 315 18.72 -4.84 18.17
C ARG A 315 19.64 -3.63 17.99
#